data_AF-D0NIA4-F1
#
_entry.id   AF-D0NIA4-F1
#
_cell.length_a   1.000
_cell.length_b   1.000
_cell.length_c   1.000
_cell.angle_alpha   90.00
_cell.angle_beta   90.00
_cell.angle_gamma   90.00
#
_symmetry.space_group_name_H-M   'P 1'
#
loop_
_entity.id
_entity.type
_entity.pdbx_description
1 polymer ?
#
loop_
_entity_poly.entity_id
_entity_poly.type
_entity_poly.pdbx_seq_one_letter_code
_entity_poly.pdbx_strand_id
1 'polypeptide(L)'
;MIINGEGGSGKSWLIDHLVKDTRCVFRDLPSSHSQRILLLAHQGTAAFNIKGQTVCSALGFSSFSRTAFSTPSTSLTSQKHGANKLKNLQQRYKDVHLVIIDEFSVISCGMLYWIDQRMREIWPQQRNPVVPYALATPLEQVYNEVQRKGRELWEGISNALAQS
;
A
#
# COMPACT_ATOMS: atom_id res chain seq x y z
N MET A 1 1.32 -4.33 8.77
CA MET A 1 0.91 -4.00 10.15
C MET A 1 -0.28 -3.07 10.09
N ILE A 2 -1.30 -3.28 10.93
CA ILE A 2 -2.47 -2.38 11.04
C ILE A 2 -2.43 -1.76 12.43
N ILE A 3 -2.50 -0.42 12.50
CA ILE A 3 -2.58 0.33 13.76
C ILE A 3 -3.91 1.07 13.78
N ASN A 4 -4.75 0.77 14.77
CA ASN A 4 -6.03 1.44 14.96
C ASN A 4 -5.95 2.38 16.16
N GLY A 5 -6.69 3.48 16.09
CA GLY A 5 -6.82 4.43 17.19
C GLY A 5 -7.80 5.54 16.81
N GLU A 6 -8.50 6.10 17.80
CA GLU A 6 -9.45 7.19 17.59
C GLU A 6 -8.74 8.49 17.14
N GLY A 7 -9.51 9.44 16.61
CA GLY A 7 -9.00 10.79 16.35
C GLY A 7 -8.36 11.39 17.61
N GLY A 8 -7.18 12.00 17.48
CA GLY A 8 -6.46 12.57 18.62
C GLY A 8 -5.63 11.57 19.45
N SER A 9 -5.63 10.26 19.12
CA SER A 9 -4.83 9.25 19.84
C SER A 9 -3.32 9.30 19.59
N GLY A 10 -2.80 10.33 18.91
CA GLY A 10 -1.37 10.47 18.61
C GLY A 10 -0.83 9.64 17.44
N LYS A 11 -1.67 9.06 16.57
CA LYS A 11 -1.20 8.27 15.40
C LYS A 11 -0.23 9.03 14.50
N SER A 12 -0.51 10.30 14.21
CA SER A 12 0.38 11.13 13.40
C SER A 12 1.73 11.36 14.08
N TRP A 13 1.74 11.48 15.41
CA TRP A 13 2.98 11.57 16.20
C TRP A 13 3.78 10.27 16.12
N LEU A 14 3.12 9.12 16.18
CA LEU A 14 3.75 7.82 15.99
C LEU A 14 4.35 7.66 14.58
N ILE A 15 3.63 8.10 13.54
CA ILE A 15 4.15 8.10 12.16
C ILE A 15 5.39 8.97 12.06
N ASP A 16 5.38 10.18 12.63
CA ASP A 16 6.54 11.07 12.66
C ASP A 16 7.73 10.43 13.38
N HIS A 17 7.48 9.70 14.47
CA HIS A 17 8.52 8.99 15.21
C HIS A 17 9.09 7.82 14.39
N LEU A 18 8.22 7.02 13.78
CA LEU A 18 8.63 5.91 12.92
C LEU A 18 9.47 6.41 11.74
N VAL A 19 9.11 7.57 11.17
CA VAL A 19 9.89 8.21 10.11
C VAL A 19 11.28 8.62 10.59
N LYS A 20 11.38 9.19 11.79
CA LYS A 20 12.67 9.57 12.40
C LYS A 20 13.54 8.35 12.71
N ASP A 21 12.96 7.32 13.32
CA ASP A 21 13.67 6.09 13.68
C ASP A 21 14.16 5.35 12.45
N THR A 22 13.29 5.21 11.45
CA THR A 22 13.66 4.59 10.17
C THR A 22 14.80 5.36 9.51
N ARG A 23 14.78 6.70 9.53
CA ARG A 23 15.90 7.51 9.03
C ARG A 23 17.19 7.30 9.83
N CYS A 24 17.10 7.09 11.14
CA CYS A 24 18.27 6.76 11.97
C CYS A 24 18.82 5.37 11.66
N VAL A 25 17.97 4.35 11.56
CA VAL A 25 18.39 2.96 11.25
C VAL A 25 19.07 2.87 9.90
N PHE A 26 18.55 3.57 8.89
CA PHE A 26 19.15 3.55 7.56
C PHE A 26 20.28 4.59 7.37
N ARG A 27 20.69 5.33 8.40
CA ARG A 27 21.69 6.42 8.29
C ARG A 27 23.02 5.94 7.73
N ASP A 28 23.37 4.67 7.95
CA ASP A 28 24.67 4.11 7.56
C ASP A 28 24.73 3.61 6.11
N LEU A 29 23.63 3.67 5.34
CA LEU A 29 23.66 3.33 3.91
C LEU A 29 24.07 4.55 3.06
N PRO A 30 25.19 4.47 2.32
CA PRO A 30 25.69 5.55 1.47
C PRO A 30 24.91 5.57 0.15
N SER A 31 23.66 6.03 0.17
CA SER A 31 22.88 6.17 -1.05
C SER A 31 21.88 7.32 -0.95
N SER A 32 22.32 8.44 -1.54
CA SER A 32 21.57 9.35 -2.41
C SER A 32 20.09 9.56 -2.06
N HIS A 33 19.74 10.73 -1.52
CA HIS A 33 18.51 11.55 -1.68
C HIS A 33 17.11 10.91 -1.91
N SER A 34 16.98 9.60 -1.88
CA SER A 34 15.79 8.84 -2.21
C SER A 34 14.94 8.70 -0.97
N GLN A 35 13.65 8.99 -1.14
CA GLN A 35 12.65 8.87 -0.10
C GLN A 35 12.49 7.38 0.27
N ARG A 36 13.08 6.94 1.38
CA ARG A 36 13.01 5.53 1.85
C ARG A 36 11.65 5.12 2.43
N ILE A 37 10.84 6.11 2.78
CA ILE A 37 9.52 5.93 3.40
C ILE A 37 8.48 6.66 2.57
N LEU A 38 7.48 5.94 2.10
CA LEU A 38 6.37 6.48 1.34
C LEU A 38 5.16 6.66 2.26
N LEU A 39 4.83 7.91 2.55
CA LEU A 39 3.67 8.30 3.36
C LEU A 39 2.51 8.63 2.44
N LEU A 40 1.42 7.88 2.57
CA LEU A 40 0.24 7.98 1.74
C LEU A 40 -0.98 8.26 2.62
N ALA A 41 -1.95 9.00 2.09
CA ALA A 41 -3.29 9.04 2.66
C ALA A 41 -4.34 9.13 1.55
N HIS A 42 -5.57 8.73 1.84
CA HIS A 42 -6.65 8.83 0.86
C HIS A 42 -7.04 10.30 0.60
N GLN A 43 -7.23 11.08 1.66
CA GLN A 43 -7.65 12.48 1.60
C GLN A 43 -6.45 13.43 1.63
N GLY A 44 -6.57 14.58 0.95
CA GLY A 44 -5.52 15.60 0.90
C GLY A 44 -5.19 16.20 2.27
N THR A 45 -6.20 16.35 3.14
CA THR A 45 -6.04 16.85 4.52
C THR A 45 -5.20 15.90 5.37
N ALA A 46 -5.51 14.60 5.32
CA ALA A 46 -4.73 13.56 6.02
C ALA A 46 -3.31 13.45 5.46
N ALA A 47 -3.16 13.50 4.13
CA ALA A 47 -1.84 13.49 3.49
C ALA A 47 -0.98 14.68 3.94
N PHE A 48 -1.59 15.87 4.01
CA PHE A 48 -0.91 17.08 4.48
C PHE A 48 -0.49 16.94 5.96
N ASN A 49 -1.34 16.37 6.81
CA ASN A 49 -1.07 16.18 8.23
C ASN A 49 0.16 15.30 8.49
N ILE A 50 0.34 14.22 7.72
CA ILE A 50 1.52 13.33 7.82
C ILE A 50 2.70 13.78 6.94
N LYS A 51 2.64 14.96 6.32
CA LYS A 51 3.64 15.46 5.35
C LYS A 51 3.90 14.46 4.21
N GLY A 52 2.86 13.74 3.82
CA GLY A 52 2.88 12.72 2.79
C GLY A 52 2.21 13.21 1.50
N GLN A 53 1.78 12.25 0.69
CA GLN A 53 1.10 12.49 -0.57
C GLN A 53 -0.23 11.72 -0.61
N THR A 54 -1.14 12.14 -1.47
CA THR A 54 -2.35 11.34 -1.68
C THR A 54 -2.01 10.06 -2.41
N VAL A 55 -2.74 8.98 -2.14
CA VAL A 55 -2.62 7.71 -2.87
C VAL A 55 -2.72 7.96 -4.39
N CYS A 56 -3.58 8.87 -4.84
CA CYS A 56 -3.76 9.17 -6.26
C CYS A 56 -2.52 9.80 -6.86
N SER A 57 -1.94 10.79 -6.18
CA SER A 57 -0.75 11.49 -6.65
C SER A 57 0.47 10.57 -6.64
N ALA A 58 0.68 9.85 -5.55
CA ALA A 58 1.86 9.02 -5.37
C ALA A 58 1.90 7.82 -6.33
N LEU A 59 0.74 7.22 -6.61
CA LEU A 59 0.62 6.06 -7.50
C LEU A 59 0.23 6.46 -8.94
N GLY A 60 0.10 7.76 -9.23
CA GLY A 60 -0.19 8.26 -10.58
C GLY A 60 -1.55 7.86 -11.11
N PHE A 61 -2.55 7.70 -10.24
CA PHE A 61 -3.94 7.51 -10.65
C PHE A 61 -4.49 8.83 -11.20
N SER A 62 -5.07 8.80 -12.40
CA SER A 62 -5.55 10.01 -13.08
C SER A 62 -6.82 10.59 -12.45
N SER A 63 -7.63 9.79 -11.75
CA SER A 63 -8.69 10.24 -10.84
C SER A 63 -9.36 9.03 -10.18
N PHE A 64 -9.58 9.03 -8.86
CA PHE A 64 -10.50 8.09 -8.21
C PHE A 64 -11.92 8.68 -8.24
N SER A 65 -12.48 8.84 -9.43
CA SER A 65 -13.91 9.15 -9.50
C SER A 65 -14.71 7.97 -8.96
N ARG A 66 -15.78 8.22 -8.21
CA ARG A 66 -16.75 7.18 -7.79
C ARG A 66 -17.34 6.41 -8.99
N THR A 67 -17.28 6.99 -10.19
CA THR A 67 -17.68 6.35 -11.46
C THR A 67 -16.57 5.55 -12.14
N ALA A 68 -15.34 5.57 -11.62
CA ALA A 68 -14.21 4.75 -12.10
C ALA A 68 -14.19 3.34 -11.46
N PHE A 69 -15.14 3.03 -10.57
CA PHE A 69 -15.32 1.69 -10.00
C PHE A 69 -16.12 0.74 -10.89
N SER A 70 -16.83 1.26 -11.89
CA SER A 70 -17.61 0.49 -12.86
C SER A 70 -16.87 0.26 -14.19
N THR A 71 -15.67 0.82 -14.35
CA THR A 71 -14.80 0.52 -15.49
C THR A 71 -13.49 -0.05 -14.94
N PRO A 72 -13.06 -1.25 -15.39
CA PRO A 72 -11.77 -1.78 -14.98
C PRO A 72 -10.73 -0.75 -15.42
N SER A 73 -10.09 -0.10 -14.45
CA SER A 73 -9.01 0.83 -14.73
C SER A 73 -8.00 0.04 -15.55
N THR A 74 -7.92 0.36 -16.83
CA THR A 74 -7.05 -0.33 -17.76
C THR A 74 -5.66 -0.16 -17.20
N SER A 75 -5.00 -1.28 -16.87
CA SER A 75 -3.63 -1.28 -16.36
C SER A 75 -2.81 -0.30 -17.19
N LEU A 76 -2.00 0.53 -16.54
CA LEU A 76 -1.23 1.60 -17.18
C LEU A 76 -0.21 1.05 -18.21
N THR A 77 -0.08 -0.27 -18.30
CA THR A 77 0.56 -1.01 -19.39
C THR A 77 -0.09 -0.77 -20.76
N SER A 78 -1.40 -0.48 -20.82
CA SER A 78 -2.17 -0.30 -22.06
C SER A 78 -2.17 1.14 -22.60
N GLN A 79 -1.83 2.12 -21.76
CA GLN A 79 -1.75 3.52 -22.18
C GLN A 79 -0.37 3.80 -22.79
N LYS A 80 -0.32 4.29 -24.04
CA LYS A 80 0.90 4.69 -24.78
C LYS A 80 1.89 5.58 -23.99
N HIS A 81 1.45 6.23 -22.91
CA HIS A 81 2.24 7.07 -22.00
C HIS A 81 2.39 6.52 -20.56
N GLY A 82 1.73 5.40 -20.24
CA GLY A 82 1.74 4.80 -18.89
C GLY A 82 3.03 4.05 -18.58
N ALA A 83 3.68 3.44 -19.57
CA ALA A 83 4.96 2.76 -19.39
C ALA A 83 6.10 3.70 -18.95
N ASN A 84 6.16 4.92 -19.49
CA ASN A 84 7.16 5.93 -19.08
C ASN A 84 6.87 6.47 -17.68
N LYS A 85 5.60 6.72 -17.34
CA LYS A 85 5.20 7.10 -15.98
C LYS A 85 5.51 6.00 -14.96
N LEU A 86 5.27 4.74 -15.31
CA LEU A 86 5.60 3.60 -14.45
C LEU A 86 7.12 3.50 -14.23
N LYS A 87 7.93 3.59 -15.28
CA LYS A 87 9.41 3.59 -15.14
C LYS A 87 9.91 4.73 -14.25
N ASN A 88 9.35 5.93 -14.39
CA ASN A 88 9.68 7.06 -13.52
C ASN A 88 9.30 6.79 -12.05
N LEU A 89 8.15 6.17 -11.80
CA LEU A 89 7.74 5.78 -10.44
C LEU A 89 8.61 4.65 -9.87
N GLN A 90 8.96 3.66 -10.69
CA GLN A 90 9.88 2.58 -10.32
C GLN A 90 11.25 3.15 -9.92
N GLN A 91 11.79 4.09 -10.69
CA GLN A 91 13.03 4.78 -10.34
C GLN A 91 12.89 5.61 -9.07
N ARG A 92 11.79 6.37 -8.94
CA ARG A 92 11.52 7.22 -7.77
C ARG A 92 11.36 6.43 -6.47
N TYR A 93 10.79 5.23 -6.54
CA TYR A 93 10.47 4.38 -5.39
C TYR A 93 11.36 3.15 -5.25
N LYS A 94 12.47 3.10 -6.00
CA LYS A 94 13.42 1.98 -5.97
C LYS A 94 13.93 1.67 -4.56
N ASP A 95 14.20 2.71 -3.78
CA ASP A 95 14.79 2.62 -2.44
C ASP A 95 13.75 2.77 -1.32
N VAL A 96 12.46 2.71 -1.64
CA VAL A 96 11.39 2.72 -0.64
C VAL A 96 11.29 1.34 -0.01
N HIS A 97 11.44 1.28 1.31
CA HIS A 97 11.33 0.04 2.08
C HIS A 97 10.07 -0.01 2.95
N LEU A 98 9.46 1.14 3.23
CA LEU A 98 8.28 1.23 4.08
C LEU A 98 7.22 2.11 3.42
N VAL A 99 6.00 1.59 3.30
CA VAL A 99 4.82 2.35 2.87
C VAL A 99 3.84 2.43 4.02
N ILE A 100 3.43 3.65 4.36
CA ILE A 100 2.44 3.92 5.41
C ILE A 100 1.23 4.55 4.75
N ILE A 101 0.05 4.04 5.05
CA ILE A 101 -1.22 4.55 4.55
C ILE A 101 -2.05 5.01 5.74
N ASP A 102 -2.22 6.32 5.89
CA ASP A 102 -3.09 6.92 6.91
C ASP A 102 -4.55 6.97 6.42
N GLU A 103 -5.48 7.02 7.37
CA GLU A 103 -6.92 6.97 7.14
C GLU A 103 -7.36 5.77 6.30
N PHE A 104 -6.80 4.58 6.61
CA PHE A 104 -7.12 3.33 5.91
C PHE A 104 -8.62 2.96 6.01
N SER A 105 -9.32 3.47 7.03
CA SER A 105 -10.76 3.27 7.25
C SER A 105 -11.63 3.76 6.08
N VAL A 106 -11.14 4.76 5.33
CA VAL A 106 -11.85 5.37 4.19
C VAL A 106 -11.54 4.65 2.88
N ILE A 107 -10.60 3.71 2.89
CA ILE A 107 -10.18 2.96 1.70
C ILE A 107 -11.13 1.79 1.47
N SER A 108 -11.84 1.80 0.34
CA SER A 108 -12.67 0.67 -0.06
C SER A 108 -11.84 -0.55 -0.46
N CYS A 109 -12.40 -1.75 -0.35
CA CYS A 109 -11.74 -3.00 -0.75
C CYS A 109 -11.24 -2.95 -2.20
N GLY A 110 -12.06 -2.44 -3.12
CA GLY A 110 -11.64 -2.32 -4.51
C GLY A 110 -10.54 -1.27 -4.71
N MET A 111 -10.49 -0.20 -3.90
CA MET A 111 -9.36 0.76 -3.96
C MET A 111 -8.08 0.12 -3.44
N LEU A 112 -8.18 -0.69 -2.38
CA LEU A 112 -7.05 -1.47 -1.87
C LEU A 112 -6.52 -2.46 -2.91
N TYR A 113 -7.41 -3.12 -3.67
CA TYR A 113 -7.02 -3.97 -4.79
C TYR A 113 -6.25 -3.20 -5.86
N TRP A 114 -6.71 -2.01 -6.25
CA TRP A 114 -6.00 -1.17 -7.21
C TRP A 114 -4.63 -0.70 -6.69
N ILE A 115 -4.56 -0.35 -5.40
CA ILE A 115 -3.30 0.01 -4.74
C ILE A 115 -2.33 -1.18 -4.81
N ASP A 116 -2.78 -2.38 -4.45
CA ASP A 116 -1.97 -3.60 -4.50
C ASP A 116 -1.46 -3.89 -5.91
N GLN A 117 -2.33 -3.90 -6.92
CA GLN A 117 -1.93 -4.09 -8.32
C GLN A 117 -0.85 -3.08 -8.72
N ARG A 118 -1.04 -1.82 -8.35
CA ARG A 118 -0.12 -0.74 -8.70
C ARG A 118 1.22 -0.85 -7.97
N MET A 119 1.23 -1.26 -6.71
CA MET A 119 2.46 -1.55 -5.97
C MET A 119 3.22 -2.72 -6.61
N ARG A 120 2.53 -3.77 -7.07
CA ARG A 120 3.15 -4.90 -7.79
C ARG A 120 3.73 -4.50 -9.15
N GLU A 121 3.16 -3.49 -9.81
CA GLU A 121 3.75 -2.90 -11.01
C GLU A 121 5.02 -2.10 -10.69
N ILE A 122 5.04 -1.36 -9.56
CA ILE A 122 6.19 -0.54 -9.14
C ILE A 122 7.33 -1.41 -8.60
N TRP A 123 7.04 -2.49 -7.87
CA TRP A 123 8.04 -3.41 -7.34
C TRP A 123 7.85 -4.83 -7.91
N PRO A 124 8.16 -5.05 -9.20
CA PRO A 124 7.98 -6.35 -9.83
C PRO A 124 8.84 -7.45 -9.18
N GLN A 125 9.95 -7.09 -8.53
CA GLN A 125 10.84 -8.01 -7.81
C GLN A 125 10.27 -8.46 -6.45
N GLN A 126 9.29 -7.73 -5.90
CA GLN A 126 8.62 -8.07 -4.64
C GLN A 126 7.24 -8.70 -4.84
N ARG A 127 7.03 -9.34 -6.00
CA ARG A 127 5.84 -10.16 -6.30
C ARG A 127 5.81 -11.46 -5.46
N ASN A 128 6.05 -11.38 -4.16
CA ASN A 128 5.50 -12.40 -3.30
C ASN A 128 3.98 -12.22 -3.27
N PRO A 129 3.19 -13.30 -3.28
CA PRO A 129 1.77 -13.17 -3.05
C PRO A 129 1.60 -12.39 -1.75
N VAL A 130 0.76 -11.36 -1.76
CA VAL A 130 0.30 -10.73 -0.53
C VAL A 130 -0.40 -11.84 0.25
N VAL A 131 0.33 -12.46 1.17
CA VAL A 131 -0.25 -13.31 2.19
C VAL A 131 -0.77 -12.32 3.23
N PRO A 132 -2.10 -12.14 3.36
CA PRO A 132 -2.67 -11.42 4.48
C PRO A 132 -1.96 -11.81 5.77
N TYR A 133 -1.79 -10.88 6.71
CA TYR A 133 -1.15 -11.18 7.99
C TYR A 133 -1.76 -12.42 8.67
N ALA A 134 -3.08 -12.62 8.51
CA ALA A 134 -3.80 -13.82 8.95
C ALA A 134 -3.27 -15.16 8.38
N LEU A 135 -2.65 -15.13 7.21
CA LEU A 135 -2.00 -16.26 6.54
C LEU A 135 -0.52 -16.42 6.93
N ALA A 136 0.16 -15.31 7.22
CA ALA A 136 1.55 -15.28 7.65
C ALA A 136 1.71 -15.73 9.12
N THR A 137 0.67 -15.56 9.94
CA THR A 137 0.63 -16.11 11.30
C THR A 137 0.52 -17.64 11.24
N PRO A 138 1.42 -18.40 11.89
CA PRO A 138 1.29 -19.85 12.03
C PRO A 138 -0.07 -20.21 12.65
N LEU A 139 -0.71 -21.30 12.20
CA LEU A 139 -2.04 -21.74 12.66
C LEU A 139 -2.15 -21.79 14.19
N GLU A 140 -1.06 -22.15 14.86
CA GLU A 140 -0.95 -22.25 16.32
C GLU A 140 -1.10 -20.89 17.05
N GLN A 141 -0.93 -19.77 16.35
CA GLN A 141 -1.03 -18.42 16.92
C GLN A 141 -2.29 -17.66 16.46
N VAL A 142 -3.17 -18.29 15.68
CA VAL A 142 -4.42 -17.66 15.22
C VAL A 142 -5.49 -17.80 16.31
N TYR A 143 -5.52 -16.84 17.23
CA TYR A 143 -6.53 -16.79 18.30
C TYR A 143 -7.83 -16.06 17.90
N ASN A 144 -7.83 -15.33 16.79
CA ASN A 144 -8.92 -14.43 16.41
C ASN A 144 -9.79 -14.99 15.27
N GLU A 145 -11.11 -15.03 15.48
CA GLU A 145 -12.10 -15.53 14.52
C GLU A 145 -12.10 -14.75 13.20
N VAL A 146 -11.77 -13.45 13.22
CA VAL A 146 -11.66 -12.60 12.03
C VAL A 146 -10.46 -13.03 11.17
N GLN A 147 -9.34 -13.40 11.80
CA GLN A 147 -8.17 -13.90 11.08
C GLN A 147 -8.43 -15.26 10.46
N ARG A 148 -9.15 -16.14 11.18
CA ARG A 148 -9.57 -17.45 10.66
C ARG A 148 -10.48 -17.32 9.43
N LYS A 149 -11.53 -16.50 9.51
CA LYS A 149 -12.44 -16.26 8.37
C LYS A 149 -11.73 -15.61 7.18
N GLY A 150 -10.80 -14.69 7.44
CA GLY A 150 -9.97 -14.08 6.39
C GLY A 150 -9.11 -15.10 5.65
N ARG A 151 -8.57 -16.11 6.35
CA ARG A 151 -7.81 -17.22 5.76
C ARG A 151 -8.69 -18.12 4.90
N GLU A 152 -9.83 -18.57 5.44
CA GLU A 152 -10.79 -19.44 4.74
C GLU A 152 -11.28 -18.81 3.43
N LEU A 153 -11.59 -17.52 3.43
CA LEU A 153 -11.98 -16.77 2.23
C LEU A 153 -10.84 -16.72 1.20
N TRP A 154 -9.60 -16.52 1.63
CA TRP A 154 -8.46 -16.43 0.73
C TRP A 154 -8.09 -17.78 0.10
N GLU A 155 -8.18 -18.87 0.87
CA GLU A 155 -8.01 -20.23 0.34
C GLU A 155 -9.10 -20.56 -0.68
N GLY A 156 -10.35 -20.15 -0.42
CA GLY A 156 -11.45 -20.27 -1.37
C GLY A 156 -11.18 -19.54 -2.69
N ILE A 157 -10.69 -18.30 -2.64
CA ILE A 157 -10.33 -17.52 -3.84
C ILE A 157 -9.15 -18.16 -4.58
N SER A 158 -8.12 -18.60 -3.86
CA SER A 158 -6.91 -19.21 -4.45
C SER A 158 -7.25 -20.51 -5.18
N ASN A 159 -8.11 -21.34 -4.60
CA ASN A 159 -8.58 -22.58 -5.22
C ASN A 159 -9.45 -22.32 -6.46
N ALA A 160 -10.29 -21.28 -6.43
CA ALA A 160 -11.09 -20.88 -7.58
C ALA A 160 -10.24 -20.39 -8.76
N LEU A 161 -9.14 -19.67 -8.48
CA LEU A 161 -8.20 -19.20 -9.49
C LEU A 161 -7.27 -20.30 -10.04
N ALA A 162 -7.07 -21.39 -9.31
CA ALA A 162 -6.26 -22.53 -9.75
C ALA A 162 -7.03 -23.51 -10.66
N GLN A 163 -8.37 -23.40 -10.72
CA GLN A 163 -9.24 -24.25 -11.53
C GLN A 163 -9.74 -23.57 -12.82
N SER A 164 -9.33 -22.33 -13.10
CA SER A 164 -9.62 -21.57 -14.33
C SER A 164 -8.41 -21.46 -15.23
#